data_AF-A0A3D4JRM8-F1
#
_entry.id   AF-A0A3D4JRM8-F1
#
_cell.length_a   1.000
_cell.length_b   1.000
_cell.length_c   1.000
_cell.angle_alpha   90.00
_cell.angle_beta   90.00
_cell.angle_gamma   90.00
#
_symmetry.space_group_name_H-M   'P 1'
#
loop_
_entity.id
_entity.type
_entity.pdbx_description
1 polymer ?
#
loop_
_entity_poly.entity_id
_entity_poly.type
_entity_poly.pdbx_seq_one_letter_code
_entity_poly.pdbx_strand_id
1 'polypeptide(L)'
;MKLGLLLLATLPIAAYAQDSIAVTSNDKYPNTFSSGSANVQPFDTKAKRFNDWSVSVGGGAAFMVHSDLKSITDKKINWGYNSYVSLDKQITHVVGISLIYQRGETNQRGQLEGAAGVAAGVAEAKTKYNQIALMGDVNFSNLLRRVDNHSPYRWALHGYAGVGLMNFNTSLYDNNEFRWSTTPARIPLFINQKLDINSIYYQLGAGLKYKVSKLIDIEARTMYIISGDDEFDGGGNAGPADYDVTSKVSKYNMLDKRRSDNAWTVNLGVSFKLGKHNSHLAWHDPLQEAYYRTNVLENKSTELVVCEKGDLDNDGVCDDWDRQLDTPAGARVDGAGVALDMDLDGVIDLYDKCVTVPGPVENQGCPTTAK
;
A
#
# COMPACT_ATOMS: atom_id res chain seq x y z
N MET A 1 -2.93 11.10 36.87
CA MET A 1 -2.70 10.14 35.75
C MET A 1 -3.96 10.14 34.90
N LYS A 2 -3.86 10.71 33.69
CA LYS A 2 -4.99 11.25 32.92
C LYS A 2 -5.42 10.26 31.83
N LEU A 3 -6.72 10.29 31.52
CA LEU A 3 -7.52 9.57 30.52
C LEU A 3 -6.83 8.98 29.26
N GLY A 4 -5.69 9.53 28.82
CA GLY A 4 -4.95 9.07 27.64
C GLY A 4 -4.37 7.65 27.74
N LEU A 5 -4.05 7.17 28.95
CA LEU A 5 -3.63 5.77 29.12
C LEU A 5 -4.78 4.77 28.93
N LEU A 6 -6.02 5.18 29.16
CA LEU A 6 -7.19 4.32 28.99
C LEU A 6 -7.49 4.08 27.50
N LEU A 7 -7.33 5.10 26.66
CA LEU A 7 -7.52 5.03 25.20
C LEU A 7 -6.50 4.12 24.50
N LEU A 8 -5.26 4.09 24.99
CA LEU A 8 -4.21 3.18 24.50
C LEU A 8 -4.48 1.72 24.88
N ALA A 9 -5.15 1.47 26.00
CA ALA A 9 -5.55 0.13 26.42
C ALA A 9 -6.82 -0.38 25.70
N THR A 10 -7.67 0.50 25.17
CA THR A 10 -8.89 0.10 24.43
C THR A 10 -8.67 -0.24 22.96
N LEU A 11 -7.59 0.24 22.34
CA LEU A 11 -7.23 -0.04 20.95
C LEU A 11 -7.01 -1.54 20.65
N PRO A 12 -6.29 -2.33 21.47
CA PRO A 12 -6.20 -3.77 21.23
C PRO A 12 -7.55 -4.47 21.41
N ILE A 13 -8.39 -4.05 22.36
CA ILE A 13 -9.70 -4.67 22.63
C ILE A 13 -10.66 -4.48 21.43
N ALA A 14 -10.62 -3.32 20.77
CA ALA A 14 -11.39 -3.08 19.56
C ALA A 14 -10.89 -3.89 18.34
N ALA A 15 -9.59 -4.19 18.26
CA ALA A 15 -8.99 -5.00 17.20
C ALA A 15 -9.30 -6.50 17.35
N TYR A 16 -9.37 -7.02 18.59
CA TYR A 16 -9.73 -8.42 18.87
C TYR A 16 -11.22 -8.73 18.69
N ALA A 17 -12.09 -7.71 18.63
CA ALA A 17 -13.53 -7.91 18.42
C ALA A 17 -13.91 -8.30 16.97
N GLN A 18 -12.97 -8.21 16.01
CA GLN A 18 -13.19 -8.53 14.59
C GLN A 18 -12.76 -9.94 14.18
N ASP A 19 -12.26 -10.78 15.10
CA ASP A 19 -12.00 -12.20 14.83
C ASP A 19 -13.34 -12.95 14.71
N SER A 20 -13.95 -12.87 13.52
CA SER A 20 -15.26 -13.40 13.24
C SER A 20 -15.28 -14.92 13.31
N ILE A 21 -16.21 -15.39 14.13
CA ILE A 21 -16.68 -16.76 14.32
C ILE A 21 -17.15 -17.31 12.97
N ALA A 22 -16.67 -18.48 12.56
CA ALA A 22 -17.15 -19.17 11.36
C ALA A 22 -18.66 -19.43 11.47
N VAL A 23 -19.43 -19.05 10.44
CA VAL A 23 -20.86 -19.36 10.36
C VAL A 23 -21.04 -20.73 9.73
N THR A 24 -21.65 -21.66 10.46
CA THR A 24 -21.89 -23.05 10.06
C THR A 24 -23.19 -23.27 9.27
N SER A 25 -23.86 -22.21 8.78
CA SER A 25 -25.15 -22.36 8.06
C SER A 25 -25.31 -21.39 6.89
N ASN A 26 -25.72 -21.93 5.74
CA ASN A 26 -25.90 -21.23 4.45
C ASN A 26 -27.08 -20.24 4.38
N ASP A 27 -27.88 -20.10 5.45
CA ASP A 27 -29.17 -19.38 5.40
C ASP A 27 -29.17 -17.98 6.08
N LYS A 28 -28.01 -17.41 6.41
CA LYS A 28 -27.94 -16.07 7.02
C LYS A 28 -27.21 -15.07 6.12
N TYR A 29 -27.90 -13.98 5.80
CA TYR A 29 -27.31 -12.82 5.13
C TYR A 29 -26.10 -12.27 5.91
N PRO A 30 -25.04 -11.78 5.24
CA PRO A 30 -23.91 -11.15 5.90
C PRO A 30 -24.36 -9.99 6.79
N ASN A 31 -23.80 -9.90 7.99
CA ASN A 31 -23.97 -8.74 8.87
C ASN A 31 -22.60 -8.22 9.30
N THR A 32 -22.58 -7.09 10.02
CA THR A 32 -21.35 -6.42 10.47
C THR A 32 -20.44 -7.29 11.36
N PHE A 33 -20.89 -8.47 11.79
CA PHE A 33 -20.16 -9.43 12.64
C PHE A 33 -19.94 -10.80 11.99
N SER A 34 -20.52 -11.08 10.82
CA SER A 34 -20.30 -12.31 10.07
C SER A 34 -20.37 -12.07 8.57
N SER A 35 -19.28 -12.37 7.86
CA SER A 35 -19.19 -12.12 6.41
C SER A 35 -20.05 -13.04 5.56
N GLY A 36 -20.65 -14.09 6.14
CA GLY A 36 -21.37 -15.14 5.39
C GLY A 36 -20.49 -15.91 4.40
N SER A 37 -19.18 -15.62 4.35
CA SER A 37 -18.23 -16.24 3.44
C SER A 37 -17.68 -17.51 4.05
N ALA A 38 -17.78 -18.64 3.33
CA ALA A 38 -17.18 -19.91 3.72
C ALA A 38 -15.63 -19.86 3.75
N ASN A 39 -15.01 -18.76 3.31
CA ASN A 39 -13.56 -18.55 3.28
C ASN A 39 -13.16 -17.31 4.11
N VAL A 40 -13.42 -17.34 5.41
CA VAL A 40 -12.77 -16.40 6.35
C VAL A 40 -11.48 -17.04 6.84
N GLN A 41 -10.36 -16.36 6.61
CA GLN A 41 -9.08 -16.71 7.23
C GLN A 41 -8.79 -15.66 8.32
N PRO A 42 -8.31 -16.08 9.51
CA PRO A 42 -7.85 -15.13 10.52
C PRO A 42 -6.73 -14.25 9.95
N PHE A 43 -6.58 -13.03 10.47
CA PHE A 43 -5.53 -12.08 10.06
C PHE A 43 -4.14 -12.50 10.59
N ASP A 44 -3.75 -13.75 10.33
CA ASP A 44 -2.48 -14.33 10.74
C ASP A 44 -1.42 -14.27 9.63
N THR A 45 -0.20 -14.68 9.95
CA THR A 45 0.91 -14.73 9.00
C THR A 45 0.79 -15.86 7.98
N LYS A 46 -0.06 -16.87 8.21
CA LYS A 46 -0.25 -18.01 7.30
C LYS A 46 -1.13 -17.63 6.11
N ALA A 47 -2.10 -16.75 6.31
CA ALA A 47 -2.95 -16.23 5.25
C ALA A 47 -2.27 -15.14 4.39
N LYS A 48 -1.08 -14.65 4.78
CA LYS A 48 -0.35 -13.64 4.01
C LYS A 48 0.09 -14.18 2.66
N ARG A 49 -0.16 -13.39 1.62
CA ARG A 49 0.21 -13.70 0.23
C ARG A 49 1.33 -12.83 -0.31
N PHE A 50 1.64 -11.74 0.38
CA PHE A 50 2.57 -10.72 -0.05
C PHE A 50 3.55 -10.36 1.06
N ASN A 51 4.78 -10.03 0.67
CA ASN A 51 5.69 -9.31 1.54
C ASN A 51 5.14 -7.90 1.76
N ASP A 52 5.23 -7.41 2.99
CA ASP A 52 4.64 -6.13 3.39
C ASP A 52 5.60 -5.31 4.28
N TRP A 53 6.84 -5.75 4.40
CA TRP A 53 7.92 -5.05 5.08
C TRP A 53 9.06 -4.79 4.11
N SER A 54 9.71 -3.63 4.24
CA SER A 54 10.98 -3.34 3.58
C SER A 54 11.90 -2.53 4.47
N VAL A 55 13.20 -2.61 4.19
CA VAL A 55 14.21 -1.71 4.75
C VAL A 55 14.79 -0.90 3.61
N SER A 56 14.73 0.42 3.72
CA SER A 56 15.25 1.32 2.70
C SER A 56 16.45 2.08 3.22
N VAL A 57 17.48 2.22 2.40
CA VAL A 57 18.68 3.00 2.70
C VAL A 57 19.00 3.91 1.53
N GLY A 58 19.46 5.12 1.80
CA GLY A 58 19.81 6.05 0.72
C GLY A 58 20.48 7.32 1.19
N GLY A 59 20.80 8.17 0.24
CA GLY A 59 21.37 9.47 0.50
C GLY A 59 21.50 10.32 -0.74
N GLY A 60 21.87 11.57 -0.54
CA GLY A 60 22.03 12.55 -1.61
C GLY A 60 22.29 13.94 -1.05
N ALA A 61 21.79 14.95 -1.75
CA ALA A 61 22.08 16.35 -1.44
C ALA A 61 21.05 16.95 -0.48
N ALA A 62 21.50 17.88 0.35
CA ALA A 62 20.68 18.67 1.25
C ALA A 62 20.94 20.16 1.06
N PHE A 63 19.89 20.97 1.09
CA PHE A 63 19.94 22.40 0.84
C PHE A 63 19.03 23.14 1.81
N MET A 64 19.53 24.20 2.43
CA MET A 64 18.68 25.18 3.09
C MET A 64 18.07 26.10 2.02
N VAL A 65 16.74 26.17 1.93
CA VAL A 65 16.06 26.82 0.79
C VAL A 65 15.15 27.96 1.21
N HIS A 66 14.32 27.75 2.22
CA HIS A 66 13.40 28.77 2.74
C HIS A 66 13.77 29.07 4.18
N SER A 67 14.75 29.97 4.31
CA SER A 67 15.43 30.35 5.54
C SER A 67 16.10 31.72 5.32
N ASP A 68 16.70 32.28 6.37
CA ASP A 68 17.53 33.48 6.29
C ASP A 68 18.81 33.24 5.48
N LEU A 69 19.59 32.23 5.87
CA LEU A 69 20.79 31.77 5.19
C LEU A 69 20.45 30.63 4.23
N LYS A 70 20.79 30.80 2.94
CA LYS A 70 20.40 29.86 1.89
C LYS A 70 21.58 29.09 1.32
N SER A 71 21.36 27.83 0.98
CA SER A 71 22.30 26.98 0.25
C SER A 71 22.35 27.31 -1.24
N ILE A 72 21.22 27.78 -1.80
CA ILE A 72 21.10 28.11 -3.22
C ILE A 72 20.99 29.63 -3.34
N THR A 73 21.95 30.23 -4.04
CA THR A 73 22.00 31.67 -4.36
C THR A 73 22.20 31.84 -5.86
N ASP A 74 21.88 33.01 -6.41
CA ASP A 74 21.99 33.30 -7.86
C ASP A 74 23.39 33.03 -8.44
N LYS A 75 24.42 33.03 -7.60
CA LYS A 75 25.84 32.90 -8.01
C LYS A 75 26.43 31.53 -7.70
N LYS A 76 25.91 30.81 -6.70
CA LYS A 76 26.55 29.60 -6.17
C LYS A 76 25.55 28.68 -5.47
N ILE A 77 25.75 27.37 -5.65
CA ILE A 77 25.12 26.32 -4.86
C ILE A 77 26.13 25.80 -3.84
N ASN A 78 25.78 25.90 -2.55
CA ASN A 78 26.52 25.30 -1.45
C ASN A 78 25.90 23.94 -1.13
N TRP A 79 26.62 22.87 -1.47
CA TRP A 79 26.13 21.51 -1.36
C TRP A 79 26.20 21.00 0.08
N GLY A 80 25.08 20.52 0.59
CA GLY A 80 25.02 19.67 1.77
C GLY A 80 24.83 18.20 1.39
N TYR A 81 24.73 17.33 2.39
CA TYR A 81 24.40 15.93 2.21
C TYR A 81 23.30 15.47 3.16
N ASN A 82 22.55 14.45 2.76
CA ASN A 82 21.58 13.76 3.59
C ASN A 82 21.74 12.25 3.39
N SER A 83 21.60 11.47 4.46
CA SER A 83 21.47 10.02 4.40
C SER A 83 20.30 9.57 5.26
N TYR A 84 19.71 8.44 4.90
CA TYR A 84 18.58 7.88 5.62
C TYR A 84 18.60 6.37 5.66
N VAL A 85 17.97 5.84 6.72
CA VAL A 85 17.55 4.45 6.84
C VAL A 85 16.09 4.46 7.27
N SER A 86 15.25 3.65 6.63
CA SER A 86 13.86 3.48 7.03
C SER A 86 13.45 2.02 7.13
N LEU A 87 12.52 1.77 8.04
CA LEU A 87 11.76 0.54 8.13
C LEU A 87 10.34 0.84 7.66
N ASP A 88 9.95 0.25 6.54
CA ASP A 88 8.67 0.53 5.90
C ASP A 88 7.73 -0.67 6.03
N LYS A 89 6.47 -0.37 6.36
CA LYS A 89 5.38 -1.32 6.45
C LYS A 89 4.29 -0.92 5.47
N GLN A 90 4.03 -1.78 4.50
CA GLN A 90 2.87 -1.63 3.62
C GLN A 90 1.61 -2.14 4.33
N ILE A 91 0.60 -1.29 4.49
CA ILE A 91 -0.68 -1.64 5.14
C ILE A 91 -1.67 -2.15 4.08
N THR A 92 -1.74 -1.47 2.95
CA THR A 92 -2.55 -1.84 1.77
C THR A 92 -1.72 -1.67 0.51
N HIS A 93 -2.20 -2.11 -0.65
CA HIS A 93 -1.52 -1.83 -1.94
C HIS A 93 -1.30 -0.33 -2.22
N VAL A 94 -2.07 0.57 -1.58
CA VAL A 94 -1.93 2.03 -1.71
C VAL A 94 -1.18 2.66 -0.53
N VAL A 95 -1.47 2.25 0.70
CA VAL A 95 -1.03 2.97 1.90
C VAL A 95 0.05 2.20 2.65
N GLY A 96 1.12 2.89 3.02
CA GLY A 96 2.20 2.40 3.88
C GLY A 96 2.53 3.37 5.02
N ILE A 97 3.26 2.87 6.00
CA ILE A 97 3.81 3.63 7.12
C ILE A 97 5.30 3.33 7.20
N SER A 98 6.12 4.33 7.50
CA SER A 98 7.57 4.18 7.59
C SER A 98 8.12 4.88 8.83
N LEU A 99 9.00 4.18 9.55
CA LEU A 99 9.84 4.78 10.57
C LEU A 99 11.19 5.12 9.92
N ILE A 100 11.52 6.40 9.84
CA ILE A 100 12.73 6.88 9.16
C ILE A 100 13.68 7.55 10.16
N TYR A 101 14.96 7.23 10.05
CA TYR A 101 16.05 7.96 10.67
C TYR A 101 16.90 8.62 9.58
N GLN A 102 17.21 9.89 9.75
CA GLN A 102 17.96 10.69 8.79
C GLN A 102 19.10 11.43 9.50
N ARG A 103 20.20 11.61 8.79
CA ARG A 103 21.33 12.44 9.22
C ARG A 103 21.88 13.21 8.04
N GLY A 104 22.20 14.47 8.25
CA GLY A 104 22.75 15.28 7.19
C GLY A 104 23.49 16.52 7.66
N GLU A 105 24.01 17.24 6.70
CA GLU A 105 24.63 18.55 6.85
C GLU A 105 24.14 19.46 5.73
N THR A 106 23.65 20.66 6.04
CA THR A 106 23.47 21.74 5.05
C THR A 106 24.60 22.74 5.16
N ASN A 107 24.91 23.39 4.03
CA ASN A 107 25.86 24.50 3.96
C ASN A 107 25.13 25.70 3.37
N GLN A 108 25.11 26.83 4.07
CA GLN A 108 24.30 27.99 3.69
C GLN A 108 25.08 29.29 3.88
N ARG A 109 24.63 30.34 3.19
CA ARG A 109 25.27 31.66 3.22
C ARG A 109 24.21 32.75 3.33
N GLY A 110 24.50 33.76 4.15
CA GLY A 110 23.72 34.99 4.28
C GLY A 110 24.61 36.21 4.04
N GLN A 111 24.00 37.31 3.63
CA GLN A 111 24.69 38.60 3.55
C GLN A 111 23.80 39.68 4.16
N LEU A 112 24.32 40.40 5.15
CA LEU A 112 23.67 41.56 5.73
C LEU A 112 23.84 42.78 4.81
N GLU A 113 22.89 43.72 4.88
CA GLU A 113 23.01 44.99 4.17
C GLU A 113 24.21 45.79 4.69
N GLY A 114 25.04 46.30 3.78
CA GLY A 114 26.23 47.10 4.08
C GLY A 114 26.15 48.48 3.43
N ALA A 115 26.67 49.50 4.11
CA ALA A 115 26.83 50.83 3.53
C ALA A 115 27.90 50.81 2.42
N ALA A 116 27.73 51.65 1.39
CA ALA A 116 28.69 51.75 0.29
C ALA A 116 30.11 52.07 0.81
N GLY A 117 31.08 51.21 0.48
CA GLY A 117 32.48 51.34 0.93
C GLY A 117 32.82 50.62 2.25
N VAL A 118 31.85 49.97 2.91
CA VAL A 118 32.07 49.14 4.10
C VAL A 118 31.89 47.67 3.73
N ALA A 119 32.77 46.79 4.21
CA ALA A 119 32.59 45.35 4.03
C ALA A 119 31.25 44.93 4.63
N ALA A 120 30.37 44.30 3.86
CA ALA A 120 29.13 43.73 4.36
C ALA A 120 29.42 42.44 5.15
N GLY A 121 28.67 42.20 6.24
CA GLY A 121 28.66 40.91 6.94
C GLY A 121 28.24 39.81 5.98
N VAL A 122 29.14 38.87 5.74
CA VAL A 122 28.86 37.66 4.98
C VAL A 122 29.08 36.49 5.92
N ALA A 123 27.99 35.82 6.26
CA ALA A 123 28.01 34.61 7.06
C ALA A 123 28.01 33.37 6.19
N GLU A 124 28.88 32.42 6.54
CA GLU A 124 28.80 31.04 6.12
C GLU A 124 28.38 30.19 7.32
N ALA A 125 27.27 29.48 7.19
CA ALA A 125 26.78 28.59 8.24
C ALA A 125 26.68 27.15 7.77
N LYS A 126 26.83 26.24 8.73
CA LYS A 126 26.66 24.80 8.56
C LYS A 126 25.69 24.29 9.59
N THR A 127 24.76 23.44 9.18
CA THR A 127 23.81 22.79 10.09
C THR A 127 23.93 21.29 9.96
N LYS A 128 24.40 20.63 11.02
CA LYS A 128 24.41 19.17 11.14
C LYS A 128 23.16 18.74 11.87
N TYR A 129 22.36 17.86 11.29
CA TYR A 129 21.09 17.44 11.87
C TYR A 129 20.96 15.92 11.96
N ASN A 130 20.22 15.47 12.98
CA ASN A 130 19.73 14.10 13.08
C ASN A 130 18.23 14.14 13.32
N GLN A 131 17.52 13.23 12.68
CA GLN A 131 16.07 13.27 12.56
C GLN A 131 15.51 11.86 12.70
N ILE A 132 14.42 11.73 13.45
CA ILE A 132 13.61 10.52 13.49
C ILE A 132 12.16 10.91 13.25
N ALA A 133 11.47 10.24 12.33
CA ALA A 133 10.09 10.56 11.99
C ALA A 133 9.26 9.32 11.71
N LEU A 134 7.96 9.47 11.95
CA LEU A 134 6.94 8.58 11.44
C LEU A 134 6.35 9.20 10.16
N MET A 135 6.35 8.41 9.09
CA MET A 135 5.94 8.82 7.75
C MET A 135 4.75 8.00 7.28
N GLY A 136 3.77 8.65 6.67
CA GLY A 136 2.82 8.01 5.76
C GLY A 136 3.40 7.93 4.35
N ASP A 137 3.11 6.83 3.66
CA ASP A 137 3.43 6.57 2.25
C ASP A 137 2.12 6.32 1.48
N VAL A 138 1.88 7.07 0.41
CA VAL A 138 0.78 6.85 -0.52
C VAL A 138 1.34 6.51 -1.90
N ASN A 139 1.07 5.30 -2.38
CA ASN A 139 1.39 4.86 -3.73
C ASN A 139 0.31 5.36 -4.72
N PHE A 140 0.56 6.51 -5.33
CA PHE A 140 -0.32 7.12 -6.31
C PHE A 140 -0.47 6.28 -7.58
N SER A 141 0.54 5.51 -7.96
CA SER A 141 0.45 4.62 -9.14
C SER A 141 -0.57 3.51 -8.95
N ASN A 142 -0.74 3.00 -7.72
CA ASN A 142 -1.83 2.08 -7.42
C ASN A 142 -3.17 2.80 -7.19
N LEU A 143 -3.17 3.95 -6.51
CA LEU A 143 -4.40 4.69 -6.23
C LEU A 143 -5.10 5.19 -7.49
N LEU A 144 -4.33 5.69 -8.46
CA LEU A 144 -4.84 6.26 -9.70
C LEU A 144 -4.83 5.25 -10.85
N ARG A 145 -4.64 3.96 -10.53
CA ARG A 145 -4.61 2.91 -11.55
C ARG A 145 -5.99 2.74 -12.15
N ARG A 146 -6.07 2.81 -13.47
CA ARG A 146 -7.30 2.49 -14.18
C ARG A 146 -7.57 0.98 -14.14
N VAL A 147 -8.84 0.62 -13.99
CA VAL A 147 -9.31 -0.76 -13.90
C VAL A 147 -9.08 -1.57 -15.18
N ASP A 148 -9.01 -0.92 -16.34
CA ASP A 148 -8.80 -1.55 -17.64
C ASP A 148 -7.31 -1.76 -17.99
N ASN A 149 -6.40 -1.22 -17.19
CA ASN A 149 -4.97 -1.36 -17.44
C ASN A 149 -4.38 -2.62 -16.78
N HIS A 150 -4.21 -3.66 -17.59
CA HIS A 150 -3.68 -4.96 -17.18
C HIS A 150 -2.14 -5.06 -17.24
N SER A 151 -1.44 -4.00 -17.66
CA SER A 151 0.01 -4.06 -17.87
C SER A 151 0.78 -4.14 -16.55
N PRO A 152 1.80 -4.99 -16.44
CA PRO A 152 2.68 -4.98 -15.28
C PRO A 152 3.46 -3.65 -15.25
N TYR A 153 3.37 -2.90 -14.15
CA TYR A 153 4.15 -1.68 -13.99
C TYR A 153 5.40 -1.96 -13.16
N ARG A 154 6.47 -1.24 -13.49
CA ARG A 154 7.73 -1.25 -12.75
C ARG A 154 8.06 0.10 -12.14
N TRP A 155 7.30 1.14 -12.45
CA TRP A 155 7.47 2.49 -11.92
C TRP A 155 6.29 2.85 -11.04
N ALA A 156 6.56 3.32 -9.83
CA ALA A 156 5.54 3.78 -8.89
C ALA A 156 5.85 5.19 -8.41
N LEU A 157 4.85 6.07 -8.47
CA LEU A 157 4.88 7.38 -7.86
C LEU A 157 4.35 7.30 -6.43
N HIS A 158 5.09 7.86 -5.50
CA HIS A 158 4.79 7.88 -4.08
C HIS A 158 4.71 9.31 -3.55
N GLY A 159 3.80 9.53 -2.61
CA GLY A 159 3.73 10.72 -1.77
C GLY A 159 4.09 10.39 -0.33
N TYR A 160 4.87 11.26 0.29
CA TYR A 160 5.32 11.12 1.68
C TYR A 160 4.88 12.32 2.49
N ALA A 161 4.40 12.07 3.70
CA ALA A 161 4.15 13.11 4.69
C ALA A 161 4.33 12.54 6.09
N GLY A 162 4.92 13.30 7.01
CA GLY A 162 5.14 12.82 8.36
C GLY A 162 5.60 13.88 9.34
N VAL A 163 5.73 13.44 10.58
CA VAL A 163 6.11 14.25 11.74
C VAL A 163 7.18 13.51 12.52
N GLY A 164 8.11 14.25 13.09
CA GLY A 164 9.23 13.67 13.81
C GLY A 164 9.87 14.63 14.79
N LEU A 165 10.95 14.16 15.38
CA LEU A 165 11.82 14.94 16.25
C LEU A 165 13.17 15.13 15.56
N MET A 166 13.69 16.35 15.64
CA MET A 166 15.00 16.68 15.11
C MET A 166 15.92 17.23 16.20
N ASN A 167 17.21 16.97 16.06
CA ASN A 167 18.25 17.72 16.75
C ASN A 167 19.18 18.29 15.70
N PHE A 168 19.84 19.39 16.03
CA PHE A 168 20.80 19.98 15.14
C PHE A 168 21.85 20.80 15.87
N ASN A 169 23.02 20.86 15.25
CA ASN A 169 24.13 21.70 15.65
C ASN A 169 24.48 22.63 14.50
N THR A 170 24.43 23.93 14.75
CA THR A 170 24.81 24.93 13.76
C THR A 170 26.16 25.55 14.11
N SER A 171 26.87 26.01 13.09
CA SER A 171 28.05 26.84 13.23
C SER A 171 28.02 27.95 12.19
N LEU A 172 28.03 29.20 12.63
CA LEU A 172 28.04 30.38 11.75
C LEU A 172 29.36 31.13 11.90
N TYR A 173 29.97 31.43 10.75
CA TYR A 173 31.21 32.19 10.61
C TYR A 173 30.97 33.43 9.77
N ASP A 174 31.19 34.61 10.35
CA ASP A 174 31.03 35.89 9.68
C ASP A 174 32.41 36.55 9.42
N ASN A 175 32.57 37.18 8.27
CA ASN A 175 33.80 37.89 7.87
C ASN A 175 33.95 39.33 8.42
N ASN A 176 32.89 39.92 8.97
CA ASN A 176 32.79 41.33 9.36
C ASN A 176 31.99 41.58 10.66
N GLU A 177 30.78 41.02 10.85
CA GLU A 177 29.92 41.28 12.04
C GLU A 177 30.62 40.92 13.35
N PHE A 178 31.55 39.97 13.30
CA PHE A 178 32.21 39.44 14.48
C PHE A 178 33.72 39.54 14.48
N ARG A 179 34.36 40.21 13.51
CA ARG A 179 35.82 40.30 13.40
C ARG A 179 36.43 40.88 14.69
N TRP A 180 36.92 39.99 15.56
CA TRP A 180 37.59 40.28 16.84
C TRP A 180 36.75 40.79 18.03
N SER A 181 35.42 40.64 18.03
CA SER A 181 34.62 41.00 19.22
C SER A 181 34.54 39.84 20.24
N THR A 182 35.28 39.96 21.35
CA THR A 182 35.17 39.10 22.52
C THR A 182 34.14 39.60 23.54
N THR A 183 33.47 40.73 23.28
CA THR A 183 32.53 41.34 24.25
C THR A 183 31.23 41.86 23.62
N PRO A 184 30.14 41.07 23.70
CA PRO A 184 30.15 39.66 24.10
C PRO A 184 30.86 38.82 23.01
N ALA A 185 31.41 37.67 23.40
CA ALA A 185 32.12 36.78 22.49
C ALA A 185 31.12 36.21 21.46
N ARG A 186 31.31 36.53 20.18
CA ARG A 186 30.35 36.17 19.12
C ARG A 186 31.00 35.56 17.85
N ILE A 187 32.19 34.99 17.95
CA ILE A 187 32.71 34.11 16.90
C ILE A 187 33.33 32.84 17.47
N PRO A 188 33.01 31.66 16.90
CA PRO A 188 31.86 31.36 16.03
C PRO A 188 30.53 31.31 16.82
N LEU A 189 29.41 31.61 16.17
CA LEU A 189 28.09 31.34 16.77
C LEU A 189 27.79 29.85 16.61
N PHE A 190 27.50 29.19 17.73
CA PHE A 190 27.14 27.78 17.76
C PHE A 190 25.79 27.62 18.45
N ILE A 191 24.87 26.96 17.77
CA ILE A 191 23.57 26.60 18.33
C ILE A 191 23.52 25.08 18.44
N ASN A 192 23.06 24.59 19.57
CA ASN A 192 22.91 23.17 19.83
C ASN A 192 21.49 22.91 20.32
N GLN A 193 20.63 22.54 19.37
CA GLN A 193 19.28 22.10 19.67
C GLN A 193 19.30 20.60 19.98
N LYS A 194 19.03 20.27 21.24
CA LYS A 194 18.91 18.87 21.68
C LYS A 194 17.57 18.28 21.23
N LEU A 195 17.54 16.95 21.15
CA LEU A 195 16.30 16.23 20.86
C LEU A 195 15.39 16.33 22.08
N ASP A 196 14.27 17.04 21.93
CA ASP A 196 13.27 17.26 22.97
C ASP A 196 11.87 17.22 22.33
N ILE A 197 10.82 17.12 23.15
CA ILE A 197 9.43 17.19 22.68
C ILE A 197 9.08 18.52 21.99
N ASN A 198 9.91 19.55 22.18
CA ASN A 198 9.75 20.86 21.53
C ASN A 198 10.44 20.94 20.16
N SER A 199 11.27 19.95 19.77
CA SER A 199 11.99 19.93 18.49
C SER A 199 11.24 19.14 17.41
N ILE A 200 9.92 19.33 17.38
CA ILE A 200 9.03 18.69 16.41
C ILE A 200 9.24 19.33 15.04
N TYR A 201 9.42 18.50 14.03
CA TYR A 201 9.50 18.93 12.63
C TYR A 201 8.52 18.13 11.78
N TYR A 202 8.15 18.72 10.65
CA TYR A 202 7.31 18.07 9.65
C TYR A 202 8.13 17.83 8.39
N GLN A 203 7.81 16.78 7.65
CA GLN A 203 8.39 16.59 6.34
C GLN A 203 7.37 16.06 5.34
N LEU A 204 7.47 16.55 4.12
CA LEU A 204 6.62 16.20 2.99
C LEU A 204 7.49 15.93 1.78
N GLY A 205 7.06 15.05 0.89
CA GLY A 205 7.90 14.69 -0.25
C GLY A 205 7.22 13.82 -1.27
N ALA A 206 7.98 13.54 -2.31
CA ALA A 206 7.58 12.65 -3.39
C ALA A 206 8.70 11.65 -3.69
N GLY A 207 8.31 10.46 -4.10
CA GLY A 207 9.20 9.38 -4.49
C GLY A 207 8.85 8.81 -5.84
N LEU A 208 9.87 8.47 -6.62
CA LEU A 208 9.75 7.63 -7.79
C LEU A 208 10.49 6.32 -7.52
N LYS A 209 9.74 5.24 -7.35
CA LYS A 209 10.28 3.89 -7.11
C LYS A 209 10.30 3.10 -8.41
N TYR A 210 11.35 2.32 -8.62
CA TYR A 210 11.47 1.36 -9.70
C TYR A 210 11.71 -0.06 -9.20
N LYS A 211 10.87 -1.00 -9.65
CA LYS A 211 10.93 -2.43 -9.32
C LYS A 211 12.03 -3.10 -10.12
N VAL A 212 13.20 -3.27 -9.49
CA VAL A 212 14.33 -3.99 -10.09
C VAL A 212 14.10 -5.49 -10.03
N SER A 213 13.71 -6.01 -8.86
CA SER A 213 13.50 -7.44 -8.65
C SER A 213 12.43 -7.74 -7.60
N LYS A 214 12.25 -9.03 -7.30
CA LYS A 214 11.40 -9.46 -6.17
C LYS A 214 11.91 -9.03 -4.80
N LEU A 215 13.21 -8.71 -4.69
CA LEU A 215 13.88 -8.35 -3.44
C LEU A 215 14.24 -6.88 -3.35
N ILE A 216 14.48 -6.22 -4.48
CA ILE A 216 15.10 -4.89 -4.52
C ILE A 216 14.25 -3.93 -5.35
N ASP A 217 14.04 -2.74 -4.81
CA ASP A 217 13.62 -1.54 -5.54
C ASP A 217 14.70 -0.47 -5.46
N ILE A 218 14.75 0.41 -6.45
CA ILE A 218 15.51 1.67 -6.37
C ILE A 218 14.52 2.82 -6.26
N GLU A 219 14.92 3.88 -5.58
CA GLU A 219 14.07 5.03 -5.31
C GLU A 219 14.82 6.34 -5.53
N ALA A 220 14.21 7.26 -6.25
CA ALA A 220 14.55 8.68 -6.20
C ALA A 220 13.52 9.38 -5.31
N ARG A 221 13.98 10.02 -4.23
CA ARG A 221 13.12 10.67 -3.23
C ARG A 221 13.50 12.13 -3.08
N THR A 222 12.53 13.01 -3.09
CA THR A 222 12.71 14.41 -2.70
C THR A 222 11.87 14.72 -1.49
N MET A 223 12.47 15.32 -0.47
CA MET A 223 11.80 15.68 0.79
C MET A 223 12.02 17.15 1.10
N TYR A 224 10.96 17.80 1.53
CA TYR A 224 10.95 19.14 2.08
C TYR A 224 10.74 19.03 3.59
N ILE A 225 11.68 19.58 4.36
CA ILE A 225 11.76 19.54 5.81
C ILE A 225 11.32 20.90 6.33
N ILE A 226 10.32 20.90 7.19
CA ILE A 226 9.81 22.09 7.87
C ILE A 226 10.26 21.99 9.33
N SER A 227 11.29 22.75 9.71
CA SER A 227 11.86 22.69 11.06
C SER A 227 10.89 23.20 12.13
N GLY A 228 10.11 24.25 11.81
CA GLY A 228 9.36 25.02 12.81
C GLY A 228 10.25 25.88 13.72
N ASP A 229 11.53 26.01 13.38
CA ASP A 229 12.61 26.53 14.22
C ASP A 229 13.49 27.47 13.38
N ASP A 230 13.74 28.67 13.92
CA ASP A 230 14.41 29.80 13.26
C ASP A 230 15.92 29.80 13.53
N GLU A 231 16.39 28.84 14.32
CA GLU A 231 17.79 28.62 14.62
C GLU A 231 18.40 27.54 13.71
N PHE A 232 17.56 26.85 12.93
CA PHE A 232 17.97 25.69 12.15
C PHE A 232 18.94 26.04 11.00
N ASP A 233 18.90 27.25 10.45
CA ASP A 233 19.91 27.71 9.49
C ASP A 233 21.18 28.30 10.12
N GLY A 234 21.18 28.46 11.45
CA GLY A 234 22.30 28.98 12.24
C GLY A 234 22.42 30.49 12.30
N GLY A 235 21.40 31.26 11.90
CA GLY A 235 21.43 32.72 11.89
C GLY A 235 21.49 33.40 13.27
N GLY A 236 21.03 32.75 14.34
CA GLY A 236 20.79 33.42 15.63
C GLY A 236 20.03 32.51 16.59
N ASN A 237 19.93 32.88 17.88
CA ASN A 237 19.28 32.04 18.91
C ASN A 237 17.76 32.30 19.02
N ALA A 238 17.14 32.85 17.96
CA ALA A 238 15.75 33.29 17.90
C ALA A 238 15.24 34.05 19.17
N GLY A 239 16.13 34.76 19.85
CA GLY A 239 15.80 35.51 21.06
C GLY A 239 15.18 36.87 20.72
N PRO A 240 14.50 37.55 21.66
CA PRO A 240 13.96 38.90 21.41
C PRO A 240 15.02 39.89 20.91
N ALA A 241 16.27 39.71 21.34
CA ALA A 241 17.39 40.53 20.92
C ALA A 241 17.80 40.30 19.46
N ASP A 242 17.58 39.10 18.89
CA ASP A 242 17.93 38.75 17.50
C ASP A 242 16.97 39.40 16.49
N TYR A 243 15.84 39.94 16.96
CA TYR A 243 14.87 40.69 16.14
C TYR A 243 14.84 42.20 16.45
N ASP A 244 15.76 42.69 17.29
CA ASP A 244 15.88 44.11 17.62
C ASP A 244 17.01 44.74 16.81
N VAL A 245 16.67 45.66 15.91
CA VAL A 245 17.62 46.40 15.07
C VAL A 245 18.69 47.14 15.88
N THR A 246 18.39 47.51 17.12
CA THR A 246 19.29 48.24 18.03
C THR A 246 20.22 47.33 18.83
N SER A 247 19.91 46.02 18.86
CA SER A 247 20.71 45.03 19.54
C SER A 247 22.06 44.81 18.84
N LYS A 248 23.05 44.40 19.63
CA LYS A 248 24.40 44.08 19.18
C LYS A 248 24.58 42.58 18.85
N VAL A 249 23.49 41.80 18.85
CA VAL A 249 23.51 40.35 18.53
C VAL A 249 23.47 40.13 17.02
N SER A 250 23.59 38.87 16.61
CA SER A 250 23.51 38.46 15.21
C SER A 250 22.21 38.93 14.56
N LYS A 251 22.29 39.50 13.35
CA LYS A 251 21.10 40.03 12.64
C LYS A 251 20.64 39.15 11.48
N TYR A 252 21.18 37.94 11.37
CA TYR A 252 20.83 37.06 10.26
C TYR A 252 19.37 36.61 10.29
N ASN A 253 18.76 36.39 11.46
CA ASN A 253 17.32 36.05 11.62
C ASN A 253 16.34 37.16 11.19
N MET A 254 16.86 38.28 10.68
CA MET A 254 16.06 39.40 10.19
C MET A 254 16.06 39.48 8.65
N LEU A 255 16.73 38.56 7.95
CA LEU A 255 16.84 38.56 6.49
C LEU A 255 15.54 38.09 5.82
N ASP A 256 14.83 37.14 6.42
CA ASP A 256 13.50 36.68 6.08
C ASP A 256 12.55 36.97 7.27
N LYS A 257 11.25 37.10 7.00
CA LYS A 257 10.24 37.36 8.03
C LYS A 257 9.67 36.08 8.62
N ARG A 258 9.98 34.95 8.00
CA ARG A 258 9.59 33.62 8.46
C ARG A 258 10.30 33.31 9.78
N ARG A 259 9.75 32.35 10.52
CA ARG A 259 10.25 31.88 11.82
C ARG A 259 10.61 30.40 11.81
N SER A 260 10.83 29.86 10.60
CA SER A 260 11.01 28.44 10.37
C SER A 260 11.89 28.28 9.16
N ASP A 261 13.10 27.79 9.41
CA ASP A 261 14.06 27.51 8.37
C ASP A 261 13.84 26.13 7.80
N ASN A 262 13.65 26.06 6.50
CA ASN A 262 13.24 24.82 5.85
C ASN A 262 14.33 24.34 4.90
N ALA A 263 14.61 23.05 5.01
CA ALA A 263 15.55 22.35 4.16
C ALA A 263 14.84 21.54 3.09
N TRP A 264 15.55 21.29 2.00
CA TRP A 264 15.15 20.45 0.90
C TRP A 264 16.23 19.41 0.64
N THR A 265 15.81 18.15 0.49
CA THR A 265 16.71 17.03 0.21
C THR A 265 16.30 16.32 -1.07
N VAL A 266 17.30 15.82 -1.78
CA VAL A 266 17.15 14.99 -2.98
C VAL A 266 18.05 13.78 -2.80
N ASN A 267 17.44 12.60 -2.70
CA ASN A 267 18.10 11.36 -2.32
C ASN A 267 17.89 10.29 -3.39
N LEU A 268 18.91 9.44 -3.56
CA LEU A 268 18.78 8.15 -4.23
C LEU A 268 18.91 7.04 -3.18
N GLY A 269 18.11 6.00 -3.31
CA GLY A 269 18.07 4.91 -2.35
C GLY A 269 17.75 3.57 -2.95
N VAL A 270 17.94 2.54 -2.13
CA VAL A 270 17.64 1.15 -2.42
C VAL A 270 16.73 0.62 -1.30
N SER A 271 15.65 -0.05 -1.68
CA SER A 271 14.72 -0.68 -0.77
C SER A 271 14.79 -2.20 -0.88
N PHE A 272 14.98 -2.87 0.25
CA PHE A 272 15.06 -4.32 0.37
C PHE A 272 13.75 -4.85 0.93
N LYS A 273 13.01 -5.61 0.12
CA LYS A 273 11.75 -6.26 0.50
C LYS A 273 12.04 -7.45 1.39
N LEU A 274 11.40 -7.50 2.55
CA LEU A 274 11.56 -8.55 3.54
C LEU A 274 10.41 -9.54 3.48
N GLY A 275 10.73 -10.83 3.43
CA GLY A 275 9.78 -11.92 3.52
C GLY A 275 10.02 -13.02 2.48
N LYS A 276 9.15 -14.04 2.52
CA LYS A 276 9.31 -15.27 1.72
C LYS A 276 8.41 -15.30 0.48
N HIS A 277 7.49 -14.35 0.34
CA HIS A 277 6.56 -14.32 -0.78
C HIS A 277 7.23 -13.77 -2.04
N ASN A 278 6.72 -14.17 -3.20
CA ASN A 278 7.29 -13.77 -4.51
C ASN A 278 7.01 -12.31 -4.88
N SER A 279 5.97 -11.70 -4.32
CA SER A 279 5.61 -10.31 -4.59
C SER A 279 5.45 -9.52 -3.29
N HIS A 280 5.68 -8.21 -3.39
CA HIS A 280 5.48 -7.25 -2.32
C HIS A 280 4.18 -6.49 -2.56
N LEU A 281 3.43 -6.21 -1.49
CA LEU A 281 2.07 -5.66 -1.53
C LEU A 281 1.99 -4.34 -2.30
N ALA A 282 3.02 -3.50 -2.20
CA ALA A 282 3.12 -2.23 -2.93
C ALA A 282 3.13 -2.39 -4.47
N TRP A 283 3.45 -3.57 -4.99
CA TRP A 283 3.56 -3.88 -6.41
C TRP A 283 2.45 -4.82 -6.91
N HIS A 284 1.37 -4.97 -6.13
CA HIS A 284 0.27 -5.85 -6.46
C HIS A 284 -1.01 -5.07 -6.71
N ASP A 285 -1.69 -5.41 -7.80
CA ASP A 285 -3.03 -4.89 -8.12
C ASP A 285 -4.09 -5.81 -7.50
N PRO A 286 -4.95 -5.32 -6.59
CA PRO A 286 -5.97 -6.16 -5.96
C PRO A 286 -7.02 -6.68 -6.96
N LEU A 287 -7.27 -5.96 -8.06
CA LEU A 287 -8.31 -6.32 -9.03
C LEU A 287 -7.84 -7.37 -10.02
N GLN A 288 -6.54 -7.44 -10.27
CA GLN A 288 -5.95 -8.40 -11.21
C GLN A 288 -6.33 -9.85 -10.87
N GLU A 289 -6.44 -10.19 -9.59
CA GLU A 289 -6.83 -11.54 -9.19
C GLU A 289 -8.33 -11.82 -9.43
N ALA A 290 -9.20 -10.84 -9.16
CA ALA A 290 -10.61 -10.97 -9.44
C ALA A 290 -10.84 -11.18 -10.95
N TYR A 291 -10.19 -10.36 -11.79
CA TYR A 291 -10.30 -10.48 -13.25
C TYR A 291 -9.75 -11.79 -13.78
N TYR A 292 -8.63 -12.27 -13.25
CA TYR A 292 -8.08 -13.57 -13.65
C TYR A 292 -9.08 -14.70 -13.35
N ARG A 293 -9.68 -14.71 -12.16
CA ARG A 293 -10.69 -15.73 -11.79
C ARG A 293 -11.92 -15.64 -12.69
N THR A 294 -12.42 -14.45 -12.96
CA THR A 294 -13.57 -14.26 -13.86
C THR A 294 -13.25 -14.76 -15.27
N ASN A 295 -12.09 -14.41 -15.82
CA ASN A 295 -11.65 -14.86 -17.14
C ASN A 295 -11.52 -16.39 -17.21
N VAL A 296 -10.94 -17.02 -16.19
CA VAL A 296 -10.85 -18.49 -16.12
C VAL A 296 -12.24 -19.13 -16.10
N LEU A 297 -13.21 -18.53 -15.41
CA LEU A 297 -14.58 -19.05 -15.35
C LEU A 297 -15.33 -18.83 -16.66
N GLU A 298 -15.16 -17.67 -17.29
CA GLU A 298 -15.78 -17.32 -18.58
C GLU A 298 -15.26 -18.21 -19.73
N ASN A 299 -13.95 -18.51 -19.70
CA ASN A 299 -13.31 -19.38 -20.68
C ASN A 299 -13.32 -20.86 -20.30
N LYS A 300 -13.89 -21.22 -19.14
CA LYS A 300 -14.10 -22.62 -18.80
C LYS A 300 -15.22 -23.13 -19.71
N SER A 301 -14.87 -23.94 -20.71
CA SER A 301 -15.86 -24.61 -21.54
C SER A 301 -16.82 -25.37 -20.62
N THR A 302 -18.09 -24.99 -20.65
CA THR A 302 -19.14 -25.88 -20.15
C THR A 302 -19.25 -27.00 -21.16
N GLU A 303 -18.31 -27.93 -21.09
CA GLU A 303 -18.45 -29.23 -21.74
C GLU A 303 -19.63 -29.87 -21.01
N LEU A 304 -20.82 -29.65 -21.57
CA LEU A 304 -22.01 -30.37 -21.17
C LEU A 304 -21.70 -31.83 -21.53
N VAL A 305 -21.24 -32.61 -20.55
CA VAL A 305 -21.06 -34.04 -20.72
C VAL A 305 -22.46 -34.63 -20.86
N VAL A 306 -22.87 -34.82 -22.11
CA VAL A 306 -24.11 -35.50 -22.46
C VAL A 306 -23.80 -36.99 -22.44
N CYS A 307 -24.54 -37.75 -21.63
CA CYS A 307 -24.38 -39.20 -21.50
C CYS A 307 -23.04 -39.61 -20.88
N GLU A 308 -22.75 -39.10 -19.68
CA GLU A 308 -21.56 -39.49 -18.90
C GLU A 308 -21.54 -40.99 -18.62
N LYS A 309 -22.70 -41.58 -18.34
CA LYS A 309 -22.85 -43.02 -18.07
C LYS A 309 -23.00 -43.89 -19.31
N GLY A 310 -23.23 -43.30 -20.49
CA GLY A 310 -23.49 -44.01 -21.74
C GLY A 310 -24.97 -44.36 -21.95
N ASP A 311 -25.20 -45.38 -22.78
CA ASP A 311 -26.50 -46.00 -23.11
C ASP A 311 -26.23 -47.52 -23.17
N LEU A 312 -26.46 -48.22 -22.06
CA LEU A 312 -26.01 -49.61 -21.88
C LEU A 312 -26.88 -50.61 -22.65
N ASP A 313 -28.19 -50.38 -22.70
CA ASP A 313 -29.17 -51.26 -23.35
C ASP A 313 -29.40 -50.90 -24.83
N ASN A 314 -28.83 -49.78 -25.29
CA ASN A 314 -28.87 -49.27 -26.66
C ASN A 314 -30.29 -48.96 -27.14
N ASP A 315 -31.14 -48.45 -26.25
CA ASP A 315 -32.49 -48.03 -26.58
C ASP A 315 -32.57 -46.60 -27.17
N GLY A 316 -31.46 -45.85 -27.10
CA GLY A 316 -31.33 -44.49 -27.62
C GLY A 316 -31.52 -43.38 -26.58
N VAL A 317 -31.74 -43.73 -25.31
CA VAL A 317 -31.81 -42.81 -24.17
C VAL A 317 -30.63 -43.09 -23.24
N CYS A 318 -29.90 -42.05 -22.89
CA CYS A 318 -28.71 -42.25 -22.07
C CYS A 318 -29.07 -42.60 -20.62
N ASP A 319 -28.30 -43.50 -20.01
CA ASP A 319 -28.43 -44.00 -18.62
C ASP A 319 -28.56 -42.88 -17.55
N ASP A 320 -28.06 -41.68 -17.86
CA ASP A 320 -28.20 -40.51 -16.98
C ASP A 320 -29.64 -39.99 -16.89
N TRP A 321 -30.45 -40.22 -17.92
CA TRP A 321 -31.82 -39.74 -18.08
C TRP A 321 -32.84 -40.86 -18.34
N ASP A 322 -32.36 -42.08 -18.59
CA ASP A 322 -33.15 -43.28 -18.76
C ASP A 322 -33.74 -43.77 -17.43
N ARG A 323 -35.04 -44.07 -17.46
CA ARG A 323 -35.81 -44.60 -16.33
C ARG A 323 -35.84 -46.12 -16.31
N GLN A 324 -35.50 -46.79 -17.40
CA GLN A 324 -35.51 -48.23 -17.58
C GLN A 324 -34.19 -48.69 -18.20
N LEU A 325 -33.14 -48.76 -17.36
CA LEU A 325 -31.75 -49.12 -17.71
C LEU A 325 -31.52 -50.52 -18.33
N ASP A 326 -32.59 -51.25 -18.62
CA ASP A 326 -32.59 -52.62 -19.11
C ASP A 326 -33.70 -52.88 -20.15
N THR A 327 -34.02 -51.87 -20.94
CA THR A 327 -34.96 -51.98 -22.05
C THR A 327 -34.53 -53.12 -23.01
N PRO A 328 -35.45 -54.05 -23.36
CA PRO A 328 -35.13 -55.12 -24.29
C PRO A 328 -34.71 -54.60 -25.67
N ALA A 329 -33.65 -55.17 -26.23
CA ALA A 329 -33.16 -54.80 -27.55
C ALA A 329 -34.25 -54.88 -28.62
N GLY A 330 -34.49 -53.77 -29.32
CA GLY A 330 -35.51 -53.65 -30.37
C GLY A 330 -36.89 -53.19 -29.87
N ALA A 331 -37.08 -53.01 -28.56
CA ALA A 331 -38.25 -52.31 -28.04
C ALA A 331 -38.22 -50.84 -28.48
N ARG A 332 -39.40 -50.28 -28.73
CA ARG A 332 -39.54 -48.84 -28.92
C ARG A 332 -39.72 -48.20 -27.56
N VAL A 333 -39.02 -47.10 -27.30
CA VAL A 333 -39.08 -46.38 -26.02
C VAL A 333 -39.61 -44.97 -26.17
N ASP A 334 -40.08 -44.40 -25.07
CA ASP A 334 -40.41 -42.98 -24.97
C ASP A 334 -39.17 -42.10 -24.71
N GLY A 335 -39.36 -40.79 -24.53
CA GLY A 335 -38.24 -39.87 -24.27
C GLY A 335 -37.56 -40.04 -22.91
N ALA A 336 -38.01 -40.99 -22.09
CA ALA A 336 -37.44 -41.35 -20.81
C ALA A 336 -36.85 -42.77 -20.80
N GLY A 337 -36.74 -43.43 -21.96
CA GLY A 337 -36.16 -44.78 -22.11
C GLY A 337 -37.09 -45.91 -21.67
N VAL A 338 -38.38 -45.61 -21.43
CA VAL A 338 -39.33 -46.65 -21.01
C VAL A 338 -39.94 -47.32 -22.23
N ALA A 339 -39.95 -48.65 -22.25
CA ALA A 339 -40.58 -49.44 -23.31
C ALA A 339 -42.06 -49.12 -23.46
N LEU A 340 -42.50 -48.91 -24.71
CA LEU A 340 -43.89 -48.58 -25.02
C LEU A 340 -44.83 -49.77 -24.74
N ASP A 341 -45.96 -49.45 -24.12
CA ASP A 341 -47.13 -50.31 -23.88
C ASP A 341 -48.36 -49.45 -24.19
N MET A 342 -48.89 -49.56 -25.41
CA MET A 342 -49.90 -48.64 -25.92
C MET A 342 -51.29 -48.87 -25.32
N ASP A 343 -51.62 -50.10 -24.92
CA ASP A 343 -52.92 -50.43 -24.35
C ASP A 343 -52.93 -50.62 -22.82
N LEU A 344 -51.75 -50.55 -22.21
CA LEU A 344 -51.52 -50.53 -20.76
C LEU A 344 -51.91 -51.85 -20.07
N ASP A 345 -51.76 -52.98 -20.77
CA ASP A 345 -52.05 -54.31 -20.23
C ASP A 345 -50.86 -54.94 -19.47
N GLY A 346 -49.69 -54.32 -19.53
CA GLY A 346 -48.46 -54.75 -18.88
C GLY A 346 -47.55 -55.63 -19.76
N VAL A 347 -47.91 -55.89 -21.01
CA VAL A 347 -47.06 -56.49 -22.05
C VAL A 347 -46.57 -55.38 -22.96
N ILE A 348 -45.25 -55.17 -23.02
CA ILE A 348 -44.69 -54.15 -23.93
C ILE A 348 -45.03 -54.46 -25.40
N ASP A 349 -45.17 -53.42 -26.22
CA ASP A 349 -45.54 -53.48 -27.64
C ASP A 349 -44.66 -54.44 -28.47
N LEU A 350 -43.43 -54.69 -28.02
CA LEU A 350 -42.50 -55.64 -28.65
C LEU A 350 -42.97 -57.10 -28.54
N TYR A 351 -43.62 -57.45 -27.42
CA TYR A 351 -44.08 -58.79 -27.10
C TYR A 351 -45.60 -58.94 -27.20
N ASP A 352 -46.33 -57.84 -27.41
CA ASP A 352 -47.76 -57.82 -27.59
C ASP A 352 -48.15 -58.04 -29.07
N LYS A 353 -48.99 -59.05 -29.32
CA LYS A 353 -49.57 -59.34 -30.64
C LYS A 353 -50.75 -58.43 -30.99
N CYS A 354 -51.36 -57.81 -29.99
CA CYS A 354 -52.58 -57.04 -30.07
C CYS A 354 -52.42 -55.63 -29.49
N VAL A 355 -51.30 -54.94 -29.79
CA VAL A 355 -50.82 -53.60 -29.35
C VAL A 355 -51.86 -52.51 -28.97
N THR A 356 -53.10 -52.59 -29.44
CA THR A 356 -54.17 -51.61 -29.18
C THR A 356 -55.33 -52.14 -28.32
N VAL A 357 -55.31 -53.42 -27.92
CA VAL A 357 -56.44 -54.11 -27.28
C VAL A 357 -55.94 -54.99 -26.13
N PRO A 358 -56.24 -54.61 -24.86
CA PRO A 358 -55.64 -55.25 -23.69
C PRO A 358 -55.89 -56.75 -23.61
N GLY A 359 -54.86 -57.49 -23.22
CA GLY A 359 -54.92 -58.92 -22.98
C GLY A 359 -54.00 -59.40 -21.86
N PRO A 360 -54.15 -60.65 -21.43
CA PRO A 360 -53.25 -61.23 -20.45
C PRO A 360 -51.91 -61.64 -21.08
N VAL A 361 -50.82 -61.60 -20.29
CA VAL A 361 -49.47 -62.04 -20.68
C VAL A 361 -49.48 -63.47 -21.23
N GLU A 362 -50.33 -64.36 -20.68
CA GLU A 362 -50.46 -65.75 -21.11
C GLU A 362 -50.93 -65.89 -22.57
N ASN A 363 -51.59 -64.87 -23.12
CA ASN A 363 -52.06 -64.81 -24.49
C ASN A 363 -51.33 -63.75 -25.34
N GLN A 364 -50.10 -63.37 -24.94
CA GLN A 364 -49.24 -62.45 -25.70
C GLN A 364 -49.93 -61.10 -25.94
N GLY A 365 -50.55 -60.54 -24.88
CA GLY A 365 -51.27 -59.25 -24.89
C GLY A 365 -52.58 -59.24 -25.69
N CYS A 366 -52.98 -60.36 -26.30
CA CYS A 366 -54.27 -60.44 -26.98
C CYS A 366 -55.43 -60.80 -26.03
N PRO A 367 -56.64 -60.26 -26.24
CA PRO A 367 -57.80 -60.59 -25.44
C PRO A 367 -58.10 -62.09 -25.55
N THR A 368 -58.37 -62.72 -24.41
CA THR A 368 -58.90 -64.08 -24.42
C THR A 368 -60.35 -64.01 -24.84
N THR A 369 -60.75 -64.77 -25.87
CA THR A 369 -62.16 -64.92 -26.20
C THR A 369 -62.86 -65.61 -25.03
N ALA A 370 -63.37 -64.81 -24.09
CA ALA A 370 -64.37 -65.27 -23.15
C ALA A 370 -65.61 -65.62 -23.97
N LYS A 371 -65.98 -66.89 -23.90
CA LYS A 371 -67.14 -67.45 -24.57
C LYS A 371 -68.43 -66.93 -23.95
#